data_AF-A0A9E4LRP9-F1
#
_entry.id   AF-A0A9E4LRP9-F1
#
_cell.length_a   1.000
_cell.length_b   1.000
_cell.length_c   1.000
_cell.angle_alpha   90.00
_cell.angle_beta   90.00
_cell.angle_gamma   90.00
#
_symmetry.space_group_name_H-M   'P 1'
#
loop_
_entity.id
_entity.type
_entity.pdbx_description
1 polymer ?
#
loop_
_entity_poly.entity_id
_entity_poly.type
_entity_poly.pdbx_seq_one_letter_code
_entity_poly.pdbx_strand_id
1 'polypeptide(L)'
;MKALLTLAMLAVGMGLSAPAMAISPEEVMADPRLEQRARDISKQLRCLVCQNQSIDDSDAPLAQDLRREVRLQLRYGMSDEAIFDHLRAKFGDYVLLKPPVTPATYALWGLPVALVLIGGLAFVMTRRNTAPPTTSTPTTAPPTTSSPIADMPPQDALKDDMGGAPPPAVIWGSMAIVLAVSLGLYALLGRPELTAQPLAERQDQILAAKQQQAKDNAKNTERLNSARAAADANPSSVEAQLTYAMVAAQAGAYGDERQGIARALELTDRDPSIVALMAEAISRDSGGMVTLPARKLVAETLAKKPAEPRALYLSGLAAYQDEDFPKAITIWQGLLAALAEDDPLSPVLARNIRSAAESGGLPLSDELERVLMAAETTPDEQAAMITAMVEGLEERLANTPDDPEGWSRLIQSRQVLNDEDGLMRAAFGAAAALREDASAQVRALTITLERNTGRQYLAEAADVLARLRMINPDSLELLFFDGHFAVLQGQNDRAIDQWSRFLDALPEDAPIRDDMIAQINALKQQD
;
A
#
# COMPACT_ATOMS: atom_id res chain seq x y z
N MET A 1 49.77 4.73 7.55
CA MET A 1 49.33 3.56 6.77
C MET A 1 47.99 2.99 7.26
N LYS A 2 47.81 2.65 8.55
CA LYS A 2 46.55 2.11 9.07
C LYS A 2 45.33 3.03 8.89
N ALA A 3 45.49 4.35 9.08
CA ALA A 3 44.43 5.35 8.87
C ALA A 3 44.03 5.56 7.39
N LEU A 4 44.95 5.31 6.45
CA LEU A 4 44.67 5.38 5.00
C LEU A 4 43.96 4.11 4.50
N LEU A 5 44.28 2.95 5.10
CA LEU A 5 43.61 1.68 4.82
C LEU A 5 42.16 1.65 5.35
N THR A 6 41.90 2.26 6.51
CA THR A 6 40.55 2.37 7.07
C THR A 6 39.68 3.37 6.29
N LEU A 7 40.27 4.47 5.78
CA LEU A 7 39.54 5.43 4.93
C LEU A 7 39.20 4.81 3.55
N ALA A 8 40.10 3.98 3.01
CA ALA A 8 39.86 3.24 1.76
C ALA A 8 38.79 2.15 1.93
N MET A 9 38.75 1.43 3.06
CA MET A 9 37.70 0.43 3.34
C MET A 9 36.31 1.06 3.57
N LEU A 10 36.24 2.25 4.20
CA LEU A 10 34.97 2.96 4.40
C LEU A 10 34.43 3.54 3.08
N ALA A 11 35.31 4.00 2.18
CA ALA A 11 34.94 4.48 0.84
C ALA A 11 34.47 3.34 -0.10
N VAL A 12 34.93 2.11 0.11
CA VAL A 12 34.48 0.93 -0.66
C VAL A 12 33.12 0.43 -0.15
N GLY A 13 32.82 0.55 1.15
CA GLY A 13 31.53 0.13 1.73
C GLY A 13 30.34 1.02 1.34
N MET A 14 30.55 2.32 1.11
CA MET A 14 29.51 3.26 0.67
C MET A 14 29.24 3.22 -0.85
N GLY A 15 30.01 2.44 -1.63
CA GLY A 15 29.88 2.36 -3.08
C GLY A 15 29.02 1.20 -3.60
N LEU A 16 28.53 0.29 -2.74
CA LEU A 16 27.87 -0.95 -3.18
C LEU A 16 26.34 -1.01 -2.99
N SER A 17 25.68 0.10 -2.66
CA SER A 17 24.21 0.18 -2.81
C SER A 17 23.86 0.29 -4.29
N ALA A 18 23.82 -0.85 -4.97
CA ALA A 18 23.19 -0.94 -6.27
C ALA A 18 21.72 -0.55 -6.11
N PRO A 19 21.18 0.40 -6.90
CA PRO A 19 19.76 0.67 -6.88
C PRO A 19 19.04 -0.63 -7.21
N ALA A 20 18.06 -1.00 -6.37
CA ALA A 20 17.11 -2.03 -6.74
C ALA A 20 16.40 -1.52 -8.00
N MET A 21 16.72 -2.12 -9.14
CA MET A 21 16.07 -1.78 -10.39
C MET A 21 14.62 -2.27 -10.30
N ALA A 22 13.68 -1.32 -10.22
CA ALA A 22 12.23 -1.56 -10.24
C ALA A 22 11.71 -2.15 -11.58
N ILE A 23 12.62 -2.60 -12.45
CA ILE A 23 12.33 -3.13 -13.79
C ILE A 23 12.70 -4.61 -13.79
N SER A 24 11.68 -5.44 -13.93
CA SER A 24 11.83 -6.89 -14.05
C SER A 24 12.58 -7.23 -15.35
N PRO A 25 13.40 -8.32 -15.39
CA PRO A 25 14.16 -8.71 -16.58
C PRO A 25 13.30 -8.93 -17.83
N GLU A 26 12.03 -9.29 -17.62
CA GLU A 26 11.00 -9.50 -18.65
C GLU A 26 10.40 -8.21 -19.24
N GLU A 27 10.63 -7.04 -18.63
CA GLU A 27 10.19 -5.73 -19.12
C GLU A 27 11.19 -5.04 -20.05
N VAL A 28 12.44 -5.51 -20.11
CA VAL A 28 13.54 -4.84 -20.83
C VAL A 28 13.41 -5.03 -22.34
N MET A 29 13.45 -3.93 -23.11
CA MET A 29 13.44 -4.01 -24.58
C MET A 29 14.75 -4.57 -25.14
N ALA A 30 14.66 -5.30 -26.26
CA ALA A 30 15.82 -5.88 -26.94
C ALA A 30 16.78 -4.84 -27.55
N ASP A 31 16.28 -3.67 -27.95
CA ASP A 31 17.11 -2.55 -28.43
C ASP A 31 17.46 -1.62 -27.26
N PRO A 32 18.76 -1.49 -26.89
CA PRO A 32 19.20 -0.63 -25.79
C PRO A 32 18.83 0.85 -25.97
N ARG A 33 18.74 1.35 -27.21
CA ARG A 33 18.39 2.76 -27.46
C ARG A 33 16.90 3.01 -27.21
N LEU A 34 16.05 2.06 -27.60
CA LEU A 34 14.61 2.14 -27.32
C LEU A 34 14.31 1.92 -25.85
N GLU A 35 15.04 1.02 -25.17
CA GLU A 35 14.91 0.86 -23.72
C GLU A 35 15.27 2.15 -22.97
N GLN A 36 16.34 2.84 -23.38
CA GLN A 36 16.70 4.11 -22.77
C GLN A 36 15.61 5.17 -22.99
N ARG A 37 15.07 5.29 -24.20
CA ARG A 37 13.92 6.18 -24.48
C ARG A 37 12.71 5.82 -23.62
N ALA A 38 12.40 4.53 -23.44
CA ALA A 38 11.30 4.08 -22.60
C ALA A 38 11.46 4.52 -21.14
N ARG A 39 12.68 4.45 -20.60
CA ARG A 39 13.01 4.92 -19.25
C ARG A 39 12.91 6.44 -19.12
N ASP A 40 13.40 7.18 -20.11
CA ASP A 40 13.35 8.64 -20.10
C ASP A 40 11.91 9.18 -20.17
N ILE A 41 11.02 8.48 -20.89
CA ILE A 41 9.57 8.75 -20.87
C ILE A 41 8.97 8.37 -19.50
N SER A 42 9.31 7.20 -18.98
CA SER A 42 8.80 6.69 -17.70
C SER A 42 9.10 7.61 -16.51
N LYS A 43 10.29 8.23 -16.47
CA LYS A 43 10.66 9.22 -15.44
C LYS A 43 9.81 10.49 -15.45
N GLN A 44 9.16 10.79 -16.57
CA GLN A 44 8.31 11.97 -16.73
C GLN A 44 6.84 11.68 -16.45
N LEU A 45 6.49 10.41 -16.23
CA LEU A 45 5.14 9.96 -15.93
C LEU A 45 5.02 9.65 -14.44
N ARG A 46 3.91 10.05 -13.83
CA ARG A 46 3.57 9.85 -12.42
C ARG A 46 2.80 8.53 -12.26
N CYS A 47 3.12 7.76 -11.21
CA CYS A 47 2.24 6.69 -10.77
C CYS A 47 0.98 7.27 -10.09
N LEU A 48 -0.20 7.06 -10.68
CA LEU A 48 -1.48 7.61 -10.22
C LEU A 48 -1.94 7.06 -8.87
N VAL A 49 -1.47 5.88 -8.49
CA VAL A 49 -1.82 5.20 -7.23
C VAL A 49 -0.73 5.31 -6.16
N CYS A 50 0.29 6.11 -6.43
CA CYS A 50 1.47 6.23 -5.57
C CYS A 50 1.70 7.69 -5.15
N GLN A 51 2.50 7.91 -4.11
CA GLN A 51 2.78 9.25 -3.59
C GLN A 51 3.83 9.99 -4.43
N ASN A 52 3.39 10.68 -5.50
CA ASN A 52 4.21 11.61 -6.29
C ASN A 52 5.53 11.01 -6.84
N GLN A 53 5.53 9.71 -7.14
CA GLN A 53 6.68 9.00 -7.69
C GLN A 53 6.52 8.77 -9.20
N SER A 54 7.65 8.65 -9.89
CA SER A 54 7.65 8.31 -11.32
C SER A 54 7.20 6.86 -11.53
N ILE A 55 6.69 6.54 -12.72
CA ILE A 55 6.44 5.14 -13.08
C ILE A 55 7.75 4.38 -13.32
N ASP A 56 8.91 5.05 -13.45
CA ASP A 56 10.22 4.38 -13.56
C ASP A 56 10.67 3.83 -12.19
N ASP A 57 10.37 4.56 -11.11
CA ASP A 57 10.82 4.26 -9.74
C ASP A 57 9.80 3.45 -8.91
N SER A 58 8.63 3.15 -9.49
CA SER A 58 7.48 2.60 -8.78
C SER A 58 7.27 1.11 -9.08
N ASP A 59 7.20 0.25 -8.06
CA ASP A 59 6.86 -1.17 -8.25
C ASP A 59 5.35 -1.48 -8.26
N ALA A 60 4.50 -0.46 -8.15
CA ALA A 60 3.04 -0.66 -8.18
C ALA A 60 2.56 -1.34 -9.48
N PRO A 61 1.55 -2.23 -9.42
CA PRO A 61 1.02 -2.91 -10.60
C PRO A 61 0.63 -1.95 -11.75
N LEU A 62 0.00 -0.81 -11.42
CA LEU A 62 -0.35 0.20 -12.42
C LEU A 62 0.88 0.84 -13.09
N ALA A 63 1.98 1.02 -12.36
CA ALA A 63 3.21 1.56 -12.92
C ALA A 63 3.85 0.56 -13.91
N GLN A 64 3.80 -0.74 -13.60
CA GLN A 64 4.22 -1.81 -14.52
C GLN A 64 3.40 -1.79 -15.81
N ASP A 65 2.08 -1.64 -15.71
CA ASP A 65 1.19 -1.57 -16.88
C ASP A 65 1.49 -0.36 -17.77
N LEU A 66 1.69 0.82 -17.18
CA LEU A 66 2.07 2.03 -17.91
C LEU A 66 3.44 1.90 -18.57
N ARG A 67 4.41 1.30 -17.88
CA ARG A 67 5.75 1.00 -18.42
C ARG A 67 5.68 0.04 -19.61
N ARG A 68 4.79 -0.95 -19.57
CA ARG A 68 4.53 -1.87 -20.70
C ARG A 68 3.90 -1.15 -21.89
N GLU A 69 2.94 -0.26 -21.63
CA GLU A 69 2.28 0.53 -22.67
C GLU A 69 3.28 1.46 -23.38
N VAL A 70 4.12 2.20 -22.64
CA VAL A 70 5.16 3.07 -23.23
C VAL A 70 6.07 2.29 -24.18
N ARG A 71 6.55 1.11 -23.75
CA ARG A 71 7.40 0.23 -24.58
C ARG A 71 6.66 -0.34 -25.78
N LEU A 72 5.36 -0.62 -25.65
CA LEU A 72 4.52 -1.05 -26.76
C LEU A 72 4.42 0.05 -27.82
N GLN A 73 4.17 1.30 -27.42
CA GLN A 73 4.08 2.43 -28.35
C GLN A 73 5.41 2.76 -29.03
N LEU A 74 6.53 2.65 -28.30
CA LEU A 74 7.86 2.79 -28.89
C LEU A 74 8.16 1.69 -29.91
N ARG A 75 7.68 0.46 -29.71
CA ARG A 75 7.78 -0.61 -30.72
C ARG A 75 6.99 -0.29 -31.99
N TYR A 76 5.87 0.42 -31.86
CA TYR A 76 5.09 0.93 -33.00
C TYR A 76 5.68 2.20 -33.64
N GLY A 77 6.81 2.70 -33.15
CA GLY A 77 7.51 3.85 -33.74
C GLY A 77 6.90 5.20 -33.41
N MET A 78 6.10 5.31 -32.33
CA MET A 78 5.55 6.60 -31.89
C MET A 78 6.63 7.57 -31.39
N SER A 79 6.36 8.87 -31.51
CA SER A 79 7.19 9.92 -30.90
C SER A 79 6.85 10.09 -29.42
N ASP A 80 7.77 10.71 -28.66
CA ASP A 80 7.60 10.91 -27.22
C ASP A 80 6.37 11.80 -26.95
N GLU A 81 6.16 12.85 -27.75
CA GLU A 81 4.98 13.72 -27.62
C GLU A 81 3.68 12.96 -27.89
N ALA A 82 3.65 12.09 -28.89
CA ALA A 82 2.47 11.28 -29.20
C ALA A 82 2.14 10.32 -28.06
N ILE A 83 3.16 9.75 -27.41
CA ILE A 83 3.01 8.88 -26.24
C ILE A 83 2.44 9.68 -25.06
N PHE A 84 2.98 10.87 -24.77
CA PHE A 84 2.45 11.73 -23.71
C PHE A 84 1.01 12.17 -23.98
N ASP A 85 0.69 12.59 -25.20
CA ASP A 85 -0.66 13.01 -25.55
C ASP A 85 -1.65 11.85 -25.50
N HIS A 86 -1.24 10.64 -25.90
CA HIS A 86 -2.06 9.45 -25.75
C HIS A 86 -2.37 9.15 -24.28
N LEU A 87 -1.35 9.16 -23.42
CA LEU A 87 -1.52 8.91 -22.00
C LEU A 87 -2.33 10.01 -21.31
N ARG A 88 -2.14 11.28 -21.67
CA ARG A 88 -2.94 12.41 -21.16
C ARG A 88 -4.40 12.35 -21.62
N ALA A 89 -4.65 11.93 -22.86
CA ALA A 89 -6.02 11.76 -23.35
C ALA A 89 -6.79 10.71 -22.53
N LYS A 90 -6.08 9.70 -22.00
CA LYS A 90 -6.66 8.62 -21.20
C LYS A 90 -6.72 8.94 -19.71
N PHE A 91 -5.68 9.54 -19.15
CA PHE A 91 -5.49 9.71 -17.69
C PHE A 91 -5.49 11.18 -17.22
N GLY A 92 -5.65 12.14 -18.12
CA GLY A 92 -5.57 13.58 -17.83
C GLY A 92 -4.13 14.09 -17.66
N ASP A 93 -3.99 15.41 -17.40
CA ASP A 93 -2.67 16.04 -17.26
C ASP A 93 -1.91 15.60 -16.00
N TYR A 94 -2.61 15.05 -15.00
CA TYR A 94 -2.02 14.58 -13.74
C TYR A 94 -1.09 13.37 -13.91
N VAL A 95 -1.20 12.65 -15.04
CA VAL A 95 -0.28 11.56 -15.40
C VAL A 95 1.14 12.06 -15.63
N LEU A 96 1.32 13.35 -15.95
CA LEU A 96 2.65 13.93 -16.08
C LEU A 96 3.21 14.30 -14.71
N LEU A 97 4.46 13.91 -14.46
CA LEU A 97 5.16 14.29 -13.22
C LEU A 97 5.39 15.81 -13.16
N LYS A 98 5.56 16.45 -14.33
CA LYS A 98 5.69 17.90 -14.50
C LYS A 98 4.41 18.45 -15.16
N PRO A 99 3.72 19.42 -14.54
CA PRO A 99 2.54 20.02 -15.15
C PRO A 99 2.90 20.69 -16.49
N PRO A 100 2.09 20.53 -17.55
CA PRO A 100 2.40 21.10 -18.85
C PRO A 100 2.20 22.62 -18.85
N VAL A 101 3.03 23.34 -19.60
CA VAL A 101 2.89 24.79 -19.78
C VAL A 101 1.79 25.06 -20.80
N THR A 102 0.55 25.14 -20.32
CA THR A 102 -0.64 25.50 -21.09
C THR A 102 -1.18 26.86 -20.67
N PRO A 103 -2.04 27.53 -21.48
CA PRO A 103 -2.65 28.80 -21.08
C PRO A 103 -3.34 28.78 -19.72
N ALA A 104 -3.90 27.63 -19.31
CA ALA A 104 -4.52 27.44 -18.00
C ALA A 104 -3.51 27.49 -16.83
N THR A 105 -2.26 27.11 -17.07
CA THR A 105 -1.20 27.05 -16.04
C THR A 105 -0.31 28.30 -16.00
N TYR A 106 -0.49 29.28 -16.89
CA TYR A 106 0.37 30.48 -16.95
C TYR A 106 0.40 31.27 -15.65
N ALA A 107 -0.72 31.31 -14.91
CA ALA A 107 -0.76 31.94 -13.60
C ALA A 107 0.17 31.24 -12.60
N LEU A 108 0.17 29.90 -12.56
CA LEU A 108 1.01 29.11 -11.67
C LEU A 108 2.50 29.35 -11.93
N TRP A 109 2.91 29.35 -13.20
CA TRP A 109 4.31 29.52 -13.59
C TRP A 109 4.77 30.98 -13.56
N GLY A 110 3.90 31.93 -13.89
CA GLY A 110 4.22 33.35 -14.00
C GLY A 110 4.20 34.11 -12.67
N LEU A 111 3.39 33.66 -11.70
CA LEU A 111 3.22 34.36 -10.42
C LEU A 111 4.52 34.49 -9.61
N PRO A 112 5.38 33.46 -9.45
CA PRO A 112 6.64 33.61 -8.72
C PRO A 112 7.55 34.69 -9.31
N VAL A 113 7.64 34.75 -10.65
CA VAL A 113 8.45 35.75 -11.34
C VAL A 113 7.85 37.15 -11.15
N ALA A 114 6.53 37.28 -11.27
CA ALA A 114 5.84 38.56 -11.06
C ALA A 114 6.08 39.10 -9.64
N LEU A 115 5.99 38.24 -8.61
CA LEU A 115 6.25 38.63 -7.22
C LEU A 115 7.69 39.10 -6.99
N VAL A 116 8.68 38.41 -7.58
CA VAL A 116 10.09 38.84 -7.50
C VAL A 116 10.30 40.19 -8.16
N LEU A 117 9.70 40.42 -9.33
CA LEU A 117 9.81 41.70 -10.04
C LEU A 117 9.14 42.84 -9.26
N ILE A 118 7.94 42.62 -8.72
CA ILE A 118 7.21 43.60 -7.92
C ILE A 118 7.98 43.90 -6.62
N GLY A 119 8.44 42.86 -5.91
CA GLY A 119 9.22 43.01 -4.68
C GLY A 119 10.56 43.70 -4.91
N GLY A 120 11.27 43.35 -5.98
CA GLY A 120 12.52 43.99 -6.38
C GLY A 120 12.32 45.46 -6.75
N LEU A 121 11.25 45.79 -7.48
CA LEU A 121 10.89 47.17 -7.80
C LEU A 121 10.57 47.97 -6.53
N ALA A 122 9.78 47.40 -5.62
CA ALA A 122 9.46 48.02 -4.34
C ALA A 122 10.72 48.25 -3.49
N PHE A 123 11.64 47.29 -3.43
CA PHE A 123 12.91 47.40 -2.70
C PHE A 123 13.83 48.50 -3.26
N VAL A 124 13.93 48.61 -4.59
CA VAL A 124 14.71 49.69 -5.24
C VAL A 124 14.05 51.05 -4.99
N MET A 125 12.72 51.13 -5.02
CA MET A 125 11.98 52.36 -4.75
C MET A 125 12.13 52.81 -3.29
N THR A 126 12.13 51.89 -2.31
CA THR A 126 12.32 52.24 -0.90
C THR A 126 13.76 52.64 -0.58
N ARG A 127 14.76 52.00 -1.20
CA ARG A 127 16.18 52.42 -1.06
C ARG A 127 16.52 53.76 -1.70
N ARG A 128 15.78 54.16 -2.74
CA ARG A 128 15.97 55.49 -3.36
C ARG A 128 15.38 56.63 -2.53
N ASN A 129 14.47 56.33 -1.59
CA ASN A 129 13.84 57.33 -0.73
C ASN A 129 14.53 57.53 0.63
N THR A 130 15.56 56.75 0.97
CA THR A 130 16.40 57.00 2.15
C THR A 130 17.54 57.96 1.80
N ALA A 131 17.24 59.25 1.73
CA ALA A 131 18.27 60.29 1.77
C ALA A 131 18.88 60.34 3.20
N PRO A 132 20.21 60.36 3.36
CA PRO A 132 20.82 60.46 4.68
C PRO A 132 20.48 61.83 5.31
N PRO A 133 20.07 61.90 6.59
CA PRO A 133 19.94 63.18 7.28
C PRO A 133 21.34 63.79 7.44
N THR A 134 21.54 64.93 6.78
CA THR A 134 22.72 65.78 6.80
C THR A 134 23.04 66.19 8.24
N THR A 135 24.18 65.71 8.77
CA THR A 135 24.79 66.28 9.98
C THR A 135 25.68 67.43 9.54
N SER A 136 25.27 68.67 9.82
CA SER A 136 26.09 69.87 9.62
C SER A 136 26.59 70.38 10.97
N THR A 137 27.90 70.31 11.20
CA THR A 137 28.60 71.16 12.18
C THR A 137 29.80 71.80 11.49
N PRO A 138 30.00 73.13 11.57
CA PRO A 138 30.96 73.85 10.74
C PRO A 138 32.38 73.89 11.32
N THR A 139 33.37 73.94 10.43
CA THR A 139 34.80 74.11 10.69
C THR A 139 35.25 75.58 10.55
N THR A 140 36.15 76.04 11.42
CA THR A 140 37.09 77.16 11.19
C THR A 140 38.35 76.93 12.07
N ALA A 141 39.48 76.44 11.55
CA ALA A 141 40.66 77.13 10.96
C ALA A 141 41.81 77.40 12.01
N PRO A 142 43.07 77.75 11.62
CA PRO A 142 44.33 76.97 11.70
C PRO A 142 45.42 77.68 12.57
N PRO A 143 46.78 77.55 12.45
CA PRO A 143 47.73 76.55 11.91
C PRO A 143 48.68 75.98 13.03
N THR A 144 49.63 75.04 12.79
CA THR A 144 51.09 75.32 12.72
C THR A 144 51.90 74.01 12.78
N THR A 145 52.81 73.85 11.83
CA THR A 145 54.15 73.21 11.83
C THR A 145 54.54 72.13 12.86
N SER A 146 54.76 70.90 12.41
CA SER A 146 56.06 70.19 12.50
C SER A 146 56.02 68.82 11.80
N SER A 147 57.02 68.57 10.97
CA SER A 147 57.49 67.23 10.55
C SER A 147 58.81 67.01 11.32
N PRO A 148 59.25 65.79 11.71
CA PRO A 148 59.34 64.63 10.82
C PRO A 148 58.99 63.28 11.49
N ILE A 149 58.92 62.23 10.68
CA ILE A 149 59.44 60.86 10.92
C ILE A 149 58.55 59.85 10.19
N ALA A 150 59.24 58.97 9.46
CA ALA A 150 58.73 57.88 8.67
C ALA A 150 57.92 56.87 9.50
N ASP A 151 56.88 56.31 8.91
CA ASP A 151 56.89 54.92 8.44
C ASP A 151 55.49 54.51 7.98
N MET A 152 55.46 53.80 6.85
CA MET A 152 54.27 53.12 6.35
C MET A 152 54.33 51.66 6.82
N PRO A 153 53.26 51.16 7.47
CA PRO A 153 52.84 49.78 7.29
C PRO A 153 51.32 49.70 6.99
N PRO A 154 50.80 48.54 6.54
CA PRO A 154 49.96 48.47 5.35
C PRO A 154 48.45 48.40 5.63
N GLN A 155 47.70 48.48 4.53
CA GLN A 155 46.26 48.24 4.42
C GLN A 155 45.90 46.82 4.85
N ASP A 156 45.53 46.62 6.12
CA ASP A 156 44.82 45.41 6.57
C ASP A 156 43.81 45.80 7.65
N ALA A 157 42.71 46.43 7.23
CA ALA A 157 41.56 46.64 8.10
C ALA A 157 40.28 46.77 7.27
N LEU A 158 39.86 45.70 6.59
CA LEU A 158 38.44 45.31 6.44
C LEU A 158 38.29 44.00 5.65
N LYS A 159 38.62 42.87 6.26
CA LYS A 159 38.02 41.57 5.92
C LYS A 159 37.90 40.78 7.20
N ASP A 160 36.70 40.73 7.75
CA ASP A 160 36.11 39.54 8.38
C ASP A 160 34.73 39.92 8.92
N ASP A 161 33.72 39.82 8.05
CA ASP A 161 32.32 39.71 8.47
C ASP A 161 31.53 39.00 7.36
N MET A 162 31.98 37.78 7.02
CA MET A 162 31.25 36.83 6.19
C MET A 162 31.38 35.45 6.85
N GLY A 163 30.42 35.15 7.73
CA GLY A 163 30.03 33.82 8.25
C GLY A 163 31.07 32.71 8.19
N GLY A 164 31.94 32.65 9.20
CA GLY A 164 32.80 31.48 9.43
C GLY A 164 31.97 30.21 9.56
N ALA A 165 32.44 29.12 8.96
CA ALA A 165 31.83 27.80 9.08
C ALA A 165 31.55 27.48 10.57
N PRO A 166 30.39 26.87 10.90
CA PRO A 166 30.06 26.57 12.29
C PRO A 166 31.19 25.74 12.91
N PRO A 167 31.57 26.01 14.17
CA PRO A 167 32.66 25.29 14.82
C PRO A 167 32.38 23.78 14.77
N PRO A 168 33.40 22.93 14.60
CA PRO A 168 33.21 21.50 14.37
C PRO A 168 32.32 20.83 15.43
N ALA A 169 32.31 21.33 16.66
CA ALA A 169 31.41 20.89 17.73
C ALA A 169 29.91 20.98 17.38
N VAL A 170 29.48 21.99 16.61
CA VAL A 170 28.09 22.15 16.17
C VAL A 170 27.74 21.15 15.06
N ILE A 171 28.69 20.84 14.19
CA ILE A 171 28.53 19.82 13.13
C ILE A 171 28.46 18.42 13.75
N TRP A 172 29.37 18.09 14.67
CA TRP A 172 29.35 16.81 15.39
C TRP A 172 28.12 16.67 16.29
N GLY A 173 27.71 17.75 16.96
CA GLY A 173 26.50 17.78 17.80
C GLY A 173 25.23 17.55 16.99
N SER A 174 25.06 18.23 15.85
CA SER A 174 23.91 18.02 14.97
C SER A 174 23.87 16.61 14.38
N MET A 175 25.01 16.05 13.98
CA MET A 175 25.07 14.68 13.46
C MET A 175 24.74 13.63 14.53
N ALA A 176 25.20 13.81 15.77
CA ALA A 176 24.84 12.95 16.89
C ALA A 176 23.34 13.03 17.23
N ILE A 177 22.74 14.22 17.14
CA ILE A 177 21.29 14.40 17.33
C ILE A 177 20.51 13.68 16.22
N VAL A 178 20.89 13.83 14.95
CA VAL A 178 20.22 13.13 13.84
C VAL A 178 20.32 11.61 13.99
N LEU A 179 21.48 11.09 14.39
CA LEU A 179 21.66 9.66 14.68
C LEU A 179 20.79 9.19 15.84
N ALA A 180 20.77 9.93 16.95
CA ALA A 180 19.98 9.59 18.12
C ALA A 180 18.47 9.64 17.83
N VAL A 181 18.01 10.65 17.07
CA VAL A 181 16.61 10.76 16.65
C VAL A 181 16.24 9.66 15.66
N SER A 182 17.13 9.30 14.73
CA SER A 182 16.88 8.22 13.77
C SER A 182 16.85 6.85 14.45
N LEU A 183 17.77 6.57 15.38
CA LEU A 183 17.72 5.36 16.20
C LEU A 183 16.49 5.33 17.10
N GLY A 184 16.12 6.46 17.69
CA GLY A 184 14.91 6.58 18.51
C GLY A 184 13.65 6.32 17.70
N LEU A 185 13.53 6.93 16.51
CA LEU A 185 12.44 6.68 15.57
C LEU A 185 12.42 5.23 15.09
N TYR A 186 13.59 4.64 14.79
CA TYR A 186 13.68 3.22 14.42
C TYR A 186 13.31 2.28 15.57
N ALA A 187 13.64 2.63 16.81
CA ALA A 187 13.21 1.86 17.97
C ALA A 187 11.71 2.01 18.24
N LEU A 188 11.11 3.17 17.91
CA LEU A 188 9.67 3.45 18.11
C LEU A 188 8.78 2.87 17.00
N LEU A 189 9.23 2.98 15.75
CA LEU A 189 8.46 2.64 14.54
C LEU A 189 8.95 1.35 13.86
N GLY A 190 10.24 1.07 13.97
CA GLY A 190 10.83 -0.15 13.44
C GLY A 190 10.44 -1.36 14.29
N ARG A 191 10.56 -2.53 13.67
CA ARG A 191 10.29 -3.81 14.31
C ARG A 191 11.61 -4.60 14.35
N PRO A 192 12.60 -4.20 15.17
CA PRO A 192 13.92 -4.81 15.21
C PRO A 192 13.89 -6.28 15.68
N GLU A 193 12.79 -6.68 16.30
CA GLU A 193 12.48 -8.04 16.75
C GLU A 193 12.17 -9.00 15.60
N LEU A 194 11.90 -8.50 14.38
CA LEU A 194 11.62 -9.38 13.23
C LEU A 194 12.93 -10.00 12.73
N THR A 195 13.04 -11.32 12.87
CA THR A 195 14.11 -12.11 12.27
C THR A 195 14.07 -11.97 10.75
N ALA A 196 15.23 -11.71 10.14
CA ALA A 196 15.35 -11.65 8.70
C ALA A 196 15.04 -13.04 8.11
N GLN A 197 13.93 -13.18 7.38
CA GLN A 197 13.60 -14.40 6.63
C GLN A 197 14.25 -14.36 5.24
N PRO A 198 15.29 -15.16 4.97
CA PRO A 198 15.93 -15.21 3.66
C PRO A 198 14.94 -15.64 2.58
N LEU A 199 15.07 -15.11 1.36
CA LEU A 199 14.17 -15.43 0.24
C LEU A 199 14.09 -16.94 -0.04
N ALA A 200 15.19 -17.66 0.21
CA ALA A 200 15.30 -19.11 0.04
C ALA A 200 14.30 -19.90 0.90
N GLU A 201 14.01 -19.46 2.13
CA GLU A 201 13.07 -20.15 3.04
C GLU A 201 11.60 -19.89 2.70
N ARG A 202 11.30 -18.78 1.99
CA ARG A 202 9.94 -18.44 1.56
C ARG A 202 9.64 -18.80 0.10
N GLN A 203 10.60 -19.38 -0.61
CA GLN A 203 10.49 -19.62 -2.04
C GLN A 203 9.30 -20.53 -2.38
N ASP A 204 9.06 -21.54 -1.55
CA ASP A 204 7.93 -22.47 -1.71
C ASP A 204 6.59 -21.83 -1.36
N GLN A 205 6.54 -20.96 -0.35
CA GLN A 205 5.33 -20.17 -0.04
C GLN A 205 5.00 -19.19 -1.16
N ILE A 206 6.03 -18.55 -1.74
CA ILE A 206 5.89 -17.66 -2.89
C ILE A 206 5.41 -18.44 -4.12
N LEU A 207 5.95 -19.65 -4.35
CA LEU A 207 5.52 -20.54 -5.44
C LEU A 207 4.08 -21.02 -5.23
N ALA A 208 3.71 -21.42 -4.02
CA ALA A 208 2.34 -21.83 -3.68
C ALA A 208 1.34 -20.68 -3.83
N ALA A 209 1.69 -19.48 -3.36
CA ALA A 209 0.88 -18.27 -3.54
C ALA A 209 0.74 -17.90 -5.02
N LYS A 210 1.82 -17.99 -5.81
CA LYS A 210 1.79 -17.79 -7.27
C LYS A 210 0.95 -18.83 -7.98
N GLN A 211 1.03 -20.10 -7.58
CA GLN A 211 0.20 -21.16 -8.14
C GLN A 211 -1.28 -20.96 -7.80
N GLN A 212 -1.59 -20.55 -6.58
CA GLN A 212 -2.96 -20.24 -6.19
C GLN A 212 -3.50 -19.04 -6.97
N GLN A 213 -2.72 -17.97 -7.08
CA GLN A 213 -3.06 -16.81 -7.90
C GLN A 213 -3.25 -17.19 -9.38
N ALA A 214 -2.43 -18.10 -9.93
CA ALA A 214 -2.59 -18.59 -11.29
C ALA A 214 -3.89 -19.38 -11.48
N LYS A 215 -4.30 -20.19 -10.48
CA LYS A 215 -5.59 -20.90 -10.50
C LYS A 215 -6.76 -19.93 -10.43
N ASP A 216 -6.69 -18.91 -9.57
CA ASP A 216 -7.73 -17.89 -9.43
C ASP A 216 -7.87 -17.06 -10.71
N ASN A 217 -6.75 -16.69 -11.33
CA ASN A 217 -6.72 -16.02 -12.62
C ASN A 217 -7.30 -16.88 -13.75
N ALA A 218 -6.98 -18.18 -13.79
CA ALA A 218 -7.52 -19.11 -14.77
C ALA A 218 -9.05 -19.23 -14.63
N LYS A 219 -9.55 -19.36 -13.40
CA LYS A 219 -10.99 -19.39 -13.10
C LYS A 219 -11.70 -18.11 -13.53
N ASN A 220 -11.11 -16.94 -13.27
CA ASN A 220 -11.67 -15.66 -13.69
C ASN A 220 -11.72 -15.53 -15.22
N THR A 221 -10.68 -16.01 -15.91
CA THR A 221 -10.61 -16.04 -17.37
C THR A 221 -11.69 -16.95 -17.98
N GLU A 222 -11.91 -18.12 -17.38
CA GLU A 222 -12.95 -19.05 -17.83
C GLU A 222 -14.37 -18.46 -17.66
N ARG A 223 -14.63 -17.79 -16.51
CA ARG A 223 -15.90 -17.08 -16.28
C ARG A 223 -16.11 -15.97 -17.29
N LEU A 224 -15.08 -15.20 -17.62
CA LEU A 224 -15.14 -14.15 -18.63
C LEU A 224 -15.45 -14.71 -20.02
N ASN A 225 -14.76 -15.78 -20.43
CA ASN A 225 -14.96 -16.41 -21.74
C ASN A 225 -16.37 -17.00 -21.88
N SER A 226 -16.89 -17.63 -20.83
CA SER A 226 -18.25 -18.18 -20.83
C SER A 226 -19.31 -17.07 -20.87
N ALA A 227 -19.13 -15.99 -20.11
CA ALA A 227 -20.02 -14.82 -20.17
C ALA A 227 -20.01 -14.15 -21.55
N ARG A 228 -18.82 -14.03 -22.17
CA ARG A 228 -18.67 -13.54 -23.55
C ARG A 228 -19.41 -14.41 -24.56
N ALA A 229 -19.20 -15.73 -24.52
CA ALA A 229 -19.88 -16.66 -25.41
C ALA A 229 -21.42 -16.60 -25.26
N ALA A 230 -21.92 -16.43 -24.03
CA ALA A 230 -23.35 -16.27 -23.78
C ALA A 230 -23.91 -14.96 -24.34
N ALA A 231 -23.15 -13.86 -24.27
CA ALA A 231 -23.49 -12.58 -24.87
C ALA A 231 -23.45 -12.63 -26.41
N ASP A 232 -22.47 -13.32 -26.99
CA ASP A 232 -22.32 -13.52 -28.44
C ASP A 232 -23.44 -14.41 -29.01
N ALA A 233 -23.87 -15.42 -28.24
CA ALA A 233 -25.02 -16.26 -28.61
C ALA A 233 -26.36 -15.50 -28.55
N ASN A 234 -26.45 -14.46 -27.72
CA ASN A 234 -27.66 -13.66 -27.52
C ASN A 234 -27.39 -12.15 -27.73
N PRO A 235 -27.02 -11.72 -28.95
CA PRO A 235 -26.50 -10.37 -29.21
C PRO A 235 -27.54 -9.24 -29.09
N SER A 236 -28.83 -9.59 -28.96
CA SER A 236 -29.95 -8.66 -28.72
C SER A 236 -30.46 -8.67 -27.28
N SER A 237 -29.91 -9.53 -26.40
CA SER A 237 -30.31 -9.60 -25.00
C SER A 237 -29.53 -8.58 -24.18
N VAL A 238 -30.21 -7.55 -23.68
CA VAL A 238 -29.61 -6.55 -22.78
C VAL A 238 -29.03 -7.22 -21.53
N GLU A 239 -29.74 -8.19 -20.96
CA GLU A 239 -29.29 -8.94 -19.79
C GLU A 239 -27.96 -9.66 -20.06
N ALA A 240 -27.85 -10.38 -21.17
CA ALA A 240 -26.62 -11.11 -21.51
C ALA A 240 -25.42 -10.15 -21.70
N GLN A 241 -25.65 -8.99 -22.32
CA GLN A 241 -24.61 -7.97 -22.51
C GLN A 241 -24.16 -7.34 -21.17
N LEU A 242 -25.11 -7.07 -20.27
CA LEU A 242 -24.80 -6.53 -18.95
C LEU A 242 -24.12 -7.57 -18.03
N THR A 243 -24.51 -8.85 -18.11
CA THR A 243 -23.81 -9.93 -17.39
C THR A 243 -22.37 -10.07 -17.88
N TYR A 244 -22.14 -10.03 -19.19
CA TYR A 244 -20.77 -10.02 -19.73
C TYR A 244 -19.97 -8.83 -19.21
N ALA A 245 -20.54 -7.63 -19.27
CA ALA A 245 -19.89 -6.44 -18.75
C ALA A 245 -19.52 -6.55 -17.26
N MET A 246 -20.44 -7.04 -16.43
CA MET A 246 -20.20 -7.23 -15.00
C MET A 246 -19.08 -8.24 -14.73
N VAL A 247 -19.07 -9.38 -15.44
CA VAL A 247 -18.01 -10.40 -15.28
C VAL A 247 -16.67 -9.84 -15.76
N ALA A 248 -16.66 -9.09 -16.85
CA ALA A 248 -15.46 -8.40 -17.34
C ALA A 248 -14.92 -7.38 -16.33
N ALA A 249 -15.80 -6.61 -15.67
CA ALA A 249 -15.42 -5.68 -14.60
C ALA A 249 -14.74 -6.40 -13.42
N GLN A 250 -15.31 -7.54 -12.99
CA GLN A 250 -14.74 -8.37 -11.92
C GLN A 250 -13.39 -8.98 -12.28
N ALA A 251 -13.19 -9.29 -13.57
CA ALA A 251 -11.92 -9.80 -14.10
C ALA A 251 -10.88 -8.70 -14.38
N GLY A 252 -11.21 -7.41 -14.18
CA GLY A 252 -10.34 -6.29 -14.54
C GLY A 252 -10.21 -6.06 -16.06
N ALA A 253 -11.05 -6.70 -16.86
CA ALA A 253 -11.06 -6.59 -18.32
C ALA A 253 -11.91 -5.38 -18.77
N TYR A 254 -11.45 -4.17 -18.49
CA TYR A 254 -12.23 -2.94 -18.71
C TYR A 254 -12.61 -2.65 -20.17
N GLY A 255 -11.83 -3.17 -21.13
CA GLY A 255 -12.17 -3.11 -22.55
C GLY A 255 -13.43 -3.91 -22.88
N ASP A 256 -13.47 -5.15 -22.41
CA ASP A 256 -14.59 -6.09 -22.55
C ASP A 256 -15.82 -5.59 -21.80
N GLU A 257 -15.62 -5.02 -20.60
CA GLU A 257 -16.70 -4.38 -19.82
C GLU A 257 -17.41 -3.30 -20.65
N ARG A 258 -16.65 -2.35 -21.19
CA ARG A 258 -17.21 -1.27 -21.99
C ARG A 258 -17.86 -1.78 -23.27
N GLN A 259 -17.35 -2.84 -23.87
CA GLN A 259 -17.97 -3.44 -25.06
C GLN A 259 -19.38 -3.96 -24.74
N GLY A 260 -19.53 -4.72 -23.64
CA GLY A 260 -20.84 -5.20 -23.21
C GLY A 260 -21.81 -4.06 -22.89
N ILE A 261 -21.35 -3.03 -22.17
CA ILE A 261 -22.19 -1.86 -21.86
C ILE A 261 -22.57 -1.08 -23.13
N ALA A 262 -21.62 -0.90 -24.07
CA ALA A 262 -21.89 -0.21 -25.33
C ALA A 262 -22.98 -0.93 -26.13
N ARG A 263 -22.95 -2.26 -26.18
CA ARG A 263 -23.99 -3.04 -26.84
C ARG A 263 -25.34 -2.91 -26.14
N ALA A 264 -25.36 -2.93 -24.80
CA ALA A 264 -26.58 -2.69 -24.03
C ALA A 264 -27.16 -1.29 -24.27
N LEU A 265 -26.33 -0.27 -24.45
CA LEU A 265 -26.76 1.09 -24.79
C LEU A 265 -27.43 1.17 -26.17
N GLU A 266 -26.92 0.44 -27.16
CA GLU A 266 -27.53 0.36 -28.49
C GLU A 266 -28.91 -0.30 -28.46
N LEU A 267 -29.09 -1.31 -27.61
CA LEU A 267 -30.34 -2.07 -27.49
C LEU A 267 -31.43 -1.36 -26.68
N THR A 268 -31.05 -0.34 -25.89
CA THR A 268 -31.95 0.34 -24.94
C THR A 268 -32.18 1.81 -25.29
N ASP A 269 -31.77 2.25 -26.48
CA ASP A 269 -31.79 3.66 -26.89
C ASP A 269 -31.13 4.59 -25.86
N ARG A 270 -30.01 4.12 -25.29
CA ARG A 270 -29.23 4.80 -24.25
C ARG A 270 -30.04 5.09 -22.98
N ASP A 271 -30.57 4.03 -22.34
CA ASP A 271 -31.19 4.14 -21.02
C ASP A 271 -30.26 4.92 -20.05
N PRO A 272 -30.75 5.95 -19.33
CA PRO A 272 -29.91 6.80 -18.48
C PRO A 272 -29.12 6.03 -17.40
N SER A 273 -29.66 4.92 -16.91
CA SER A 273 -29.02 4.08 -15.89
C SER A 273 -27.84 3.29 -16.48
N ILE A 274 -27.96 2.85 -17.74
CA ILE A 274 -26.86 2.20 -18.47
C ILE A 274 -25.82 3.24 -18.93
N VAL A 275 -26.24 4.47 -19.23
CA VAL A 275 -25.31 5.59 -19.49
C VAL A 275 -24.46 5.90 -18.26
N ALA A 276 -25.07 5.91 -17.07
CA ALA A 276 -24.34 6.06 -15.81
C ALA A 276 -23.39 4.86 -15.54
N LEU A 277 -23.82 3.64 -15.86
CA LEU A 277 -22.98 2.44 -15.76
C LEU A 277 -21.73 2.56 -16.66
N MET A 278 -21.86 3.10 -17.87
CA MET A 278 -20.71 3.39 -18.74
C MET A 278 -19.77 4.45 -18.12
N ALA A 279 -20.32 5.48 -17.49
CA ALA A 279 -19.52 6.50 -16.81
C ALA A 279 -18.69 5.91 -15.65
N GLU A 280 -19.27 4.98 -14.89
CA GLU A 280 -18.57 4.25 -13.84
C GLU A 280 -17.48 3.35 -14.41
N ALA A 281 -17.77 2.60 -15.47
CA ALA A 281 -16.79 1.73 -16.13
C ALA A 281 -15.58 2.51 -16.65
N ILE A 282 -15.79 3.70 -17.23
CA ILE A 282 -14.71 4.61 -17.64
C ILE A 282 -13.93 5.09 -16.42
N SER A 283 -14.61 5.44 -15.34
CA SER A 283 -13.95 5.89 -14.10
C SER A 283 -13.08 4.77 -13.49
N ARG A 284 -13.56 3.52 -13.53
CA ARG A 284 -12.82 2.35 -13.05
C ARG A 284 -11.58 2.05 -13.89
N ASP A 285 -11.68 2.08 -15.23
CA ASP A 285 -10.51 1.98 -16.13
C ASP A 285 -9.49 3.11 -15.90
N SER A 286 -9.96 4.26 -15.40
CA SER A 286 -9.13 5.42 -15.07
C SER A 286 -8.65 5.43 -13.62
N GLY A 287 -8.61 4.28 -12.96
CA GLY A 287 -8.12 4.15 -11.57
C GLY A 287 -8.98 4.87 -10.53
N GLY A 288 -10.27 5.04 -10.82
CA GLY A 288 -11.24 5.74 -9.94
C GLY A 288 -11.40 7.24 -10.25
N MET A 289 -10.64 7.79 -11.20
CA MET A 289 -10.79 9.19 -11.60
C MET A 289 -12.05 9.37 -12.47
N VAL A 290 -12.93 10.31 -12.10
CA VAL A 290 -14.09 10.68 -12.92
C VAL A 290 -13.63 11.64 -14.01
N THR A 291 -13.09 11.08 -15.09
CA THR A 291 -12.50 11.82 -16.23
C THR A 291 -13.53 12.64 -17.00
N LEU A 292 -13.08 13.57 -17.87
CA LEU A 292 -13.98 14.39 -18.69
C LEU A 292 -15.00 13.57 -19.52
N PRO A 293 -14.62 12.44 -20.17
CA PRO A 293 -15.60 11.56 -20.82
C PRO A 293 -16.65 11.00 -19.86
N ALA A 294 -16.26 10.55 -18.66
CA ALA A 294 -17.19 10.05 -17.65
C ALA A 294 -18.13 11.16 -17.16
N ARG A 295 -17.60 12.37 -16.90
CA ARG A 295 -18.40 13.54 -16.47
C ARG A 295 -19.45 13.93 -17.50
N LYS A 296 -19.14 13.84 -18.80
CA LYS A 296 -20.12 14.10 -19.86
C LYS A 296 -21.30 13.13 -19.80
N LEU A 297 -21.03 11.84 -19.57
CA LEU A 297 -22.08 10.82 -19.41
C LEU A 297 -22.87 11.01 -18.12
N VAL A 298 -22.22 11.36 -17.00
CA VAL A 298 -22.89 11.74 -15.75
C VAL A 298 -23.83 12.92 -15.98
N ALA A 299 -23.38 13.98 -16.65
CA ALA A 299 -24.21 15.13 -16.97
C ALA A 299 -25.38 14.77 -17.90
N GLU A 300 -25.16 13.92 -18.91
CA GLU A 300 -26.22 13.39 -19.78
C GLU A 300 -27.28 12.63 -18.96
N THR A 301 -26.85 11.75 -18.06
CA THR A 301 -27.76 10.99 -17.18
C THR A 301 -28.56 11.93 -16.28
N LEU A 302 -27.91 12.83 -15.55
CA LEU A 302 -28.58 13.70 -14.59
C LEU A 302 -29.54 14.69 -15.27
N ALA A 303 -29.28 15.08 -16.52
CA ALA A 303 -30.22 15.89 -17.30
C ALA A 303 -31.54 15.15 -17.62
N LYS A 304 -31.48 13.82 -17.80
CA LYS A 304 -32.67 12.98 -18.09
C LYS A 304 -33.31 12.42 -16.82
N LYS A 305 -32.50 12.02 -15.85
CA LYS A 305 -32.89 11.39 -14.58
C LYS A 305 -32.07 12.01 -13.44
N PRO A 306 -32.52 13.14 -12.88
CA PRO A 306 -31.77 13.88 -11.86
C PRO A 306 -31.50 13.11 -10.57
N ALA A 307 -32.34 12.13 -10.25
CA ALA A 307 -32.24 11.29 -9.07
C ALA A 307 -31.60 9.91 -9.36
N GLU A 308 -30.82 9.78 -10.44
CA GLU A 308 -30.13 8.52 -10.75
C GLU A 308 -28.95 8.31 -9.76
N PRO A 309 -28.98 7.26 -8.92
CA PRO A 309 -28.04 7.12 -7.80
C PRO A 309 -26.57 7.04 -8.22
N ARG A 310 -26.26 6.31 -9.30
CA ARG A 310 -24.88 6.09 -9.76
C ARG A 310 -24.28 7.38 -10.31
N ALA A 311 -25.04 8.14 -11.08
CA ALA A 311 -24.63 9.43 -11.61
C ALA A 311 -24.48 10.47 -10.48
N LEU A 312 -25.36 10.48 -9.47
CA LEU A 312 -25.20 11.33 -8.29
C LEU A 312 -23.93 10.97 -7.50
N TYR A 313 -23.69 9.67 -7.27
CA TYR A 313 -22.47 9.21 -6.60
C TYR A 313 -21.20 9.68 -7.33
N LEU A 314 -21.14 9.45 -8.65
CA LEU A 314 -20.00 9.86 -9.49
C LEU A 314 -19.87 11.38 -9.59
N SER A 315 -20.97 12.13 -9.58
CA SER A 315 -20.96 13.60 -9.57
C SER A 315 -20.39 14.15 -8.26
N GLY A 316 -20.74 13.56 -7.12
CA GLY A 316 -20.14 13.88 -5.83
C GLY A 316 -18.65 13.52 -5.79
N LEU A 317 -18.26 12.37 -6.34
CA LEU A 317 -16.86 11.96 -6.45
C LEU A 317 -16.05 12.91 -7.34
N ALA A 318 -16.62 13.34 -8.46
CA ALA A 318 -16.03 14.35 -9.33
C ALA A 318 -15.83 15.68 -8.61
N ALA A 319 -16.82 16.13 -7.84
CA ALA A 319 -16.70 17.35 -7.02
C ALA A 319 -15.61 17.22 -5.94
N TYR A 320 -15.51 16.06 -5.28
CA TYR A 320 -14.44 15.79 -4.33
C TYR A 320 -13.06 15.82 -4.99
N GLN A 321 -12.92 15.21 -6.17
CA GLN A 321 -11.67 15.22 -6.95
C GLN A 321 -11.29 16.61 -7.47
N ASP A 322 -12.27 17.50 -7.63
CA ASP A 322 -12.06 18.92 -7.96
C ASP A 322 -11.76 19.77 -6.71
N GLU A 323 -11.70 19.16 -5.52
CA GLU A 323 -11.59 19.82 -4.21
C GLU A 323 -12.79 20.74 -3.88
N ASP A 324 -13.89 20.60 -4.61
CA ASP A 324 -15.18 21.24 -4.29
C ASP A 324 -15.93 20.42 -3.24
N PHE A 325 -15.33 20.34 -2.04
CA PHE A 325 -15.85 19.57 -0.92
C PHE A 325 -17.28 19.97 -0.50
N PRO A 326 -17.66 21.27 -0.45
CA PRO A 326 -19.04 21.65 -0.12
C PRO A 326 -20.06 21.05 -1.10
N LYS A 327 -19.74 21.07 -2.40
CA LYS A 327 -20.60 20.48 -3.43
C LYS A 327 -20.64 18.96 -3.34
N ALA A 328 -19.50 18.31 -3.10
CA ALA A 328 -19.44 16.86 -2.92
C ALA A 328 -20.33 16.40 -1.75
N ILE A 329 -20.19 17.07 -0.60
CA ILE A 329 -21.02 16.87 0.59
C ILE A 329 -22.51 17.03 0.26
N THR A 330 -22.87 18.14 -0.39
CA THR A 330 -24.28 18.43 -0.73
C THR A 330 -24.88 17.35 -1.62
N ILE A 331 -24.15 16.89 -2.64
CA ILE A 331 -24.61 15.84 -3.56
C ILE A 331 -24.78 14.51 -2.82
N TRP A 332 -23.79 14.09 -2.04
CA TRP A 332 -23.82 12.81 -1.34
C TRP A 332 -24.82 12.78 -0.19
N GLN A 333 -25.03 13.90 0.51
CA GLN A 333 -26.10 14.04 1.50
C GLN A 333 -27.48 13.88 0.86
N GLY A 334 -27.72 14.57 -0.27
CA GLY A 334 -28.97 14.45 -1.00
C GLY A 334 -29.22 13.03 -1.51
N LEU A 335 -28.15 12.35 -1.95
CA LEU A 335 -28.23 10.95 -2.34
C LEU A 335 -28.53 10.04 -1.15
N LEU A 336 -27.80 10.19 -0.03
CA LEU A 336 -28.00 9.39 1.19
C LEU A 336 -29.43 9.50 1.71
N ALA A 337 -30.01 10.71 1.72
CA ALA A 337 -31.38 10.94 2.14
C ALA A 337 -32.44 10.28 1.23
N ALA A 338 -32.07 9.90 0.01
CA ALA A 338 -32.96 9.26 -0.96
C ALA A 338 -32.82 7.73 -1.02
N LEU A 339 -31.84 7.14 -0.31
CA LEU A 339 -31.63 5.70 -0.28
C LEU A 339 -32.64 4.99 0.64
N ALA A 340 -32.77 3.68 0.45
CA ALA A 340 -33.48 2.83 1.41
C ALA A 340 -32.68 2.70 2.71
N GLU A 341 -33.36 2.37 3.82
CA GLU A 341 -32.79 2.32 5.18
C GLU A 341 -31.57 1.37 5.26
N ASP A 342 -31.61 0.23 4.56
CA ASP A 342 -30.55 -0.78 4.53
C ASP A 342 -29.72 -0.76 3.22
N ASP A 343 -29.71 0.35 2.48
CA ASP A 343 -28.98 0.40 1.21
C ASP A 343 -27.46 0.23 1.44
N PRO A 344 -26.78 -0.71 0.74
CA PRO A 344 -25.33 -0.94 0.91
C PRO A 344 -24.47 0.30 0.63
N LEU A 345 -24.99 1.30 -0.08
CA LEU A 345 -24.29 2.54 -0.38
C LEU A 345 -24.29 3.53 0.79
N SER A 346 -25.24 3.41 1.74
CA SER A 346 -25.38 4.29 2.91
C SER A 346 -24.08 4.46 3.71
N PRO A 347 -23.41 3.38 4.18
CA PRO A 347 -22.17 3.51 4.94
C PRO A 347 -21.01 4.05 4.09
N VAL A 348 -21.03 3.83 2.77
CA VAL A 348 -20.01 4.38 1.86
C VAL A 348 -20.17 5.89 1.71
N LEU A 349 -21.40 6.38 1.55
CA LEU A 349 -21.69 7.81 1.44
C LEU A 349 -21.39 8.54 2.74
N ALA A 350 -21.70 7.93 3.88
CA ALA A 350 -21.39 8.53 5.18
C ALA A 350 -19.89 8.80 5.36
N ARG A 351 -19.05 7.81 5.07
CA ARG A 351 -17.59 7.96 5.06
C ARG A 351 -17.10 9.00 4.06
N ASN A 352 -17.67 9.00 2.85
CA ASN A 352 -17.31 9.97 1.81
C ASN A 352 -17.63 11.42 2.22
N ILE A 353 -18.80 11.63 2.84
CA ILE A 353 -19.20 12.95 3.36
C ILE A 353 -18.24 13.40 4.46
N ARG A 354 -17.91 12.52 5.42
CA ARG A 354 -16.97 12.84 6.50
C ARG A 354 -15.59 13.17 5.97
N SER A 355 -15.07 12.36 5.03
CA SER A 355 -13.77 12.60 4.39
C SER A 355 -13.74 13.93 3.62
N ALA A 356 -14.82 14.30 2.92
CA ALA A 356 -14.94 15.59 2.27
C ALA A 356 -14.95 16.75 3.26
N ALA A 357 -15.65 16.60 4.38
CA ALA A 357 -15.70 17.61 5.44
C ALA A 357 -14.32 17.84 6.06
N GLU A 358 -13.62 16.76 6.42
CA GLU A 358 -12.26 16.80 6.95
C GLU A 358 -11.28 17.43 5.97
N SER A 359 -11.31 17.01 4.71
CA SER A 359 -10.41 17.52 3.64
C SER A 359 -10.64 19.01 3.39
N GLY A 360 -11.90 19.47 3.48
CA GLY A 360 -12.26 20.87 3.33
C GLY A 360 -12.17 21.73 4.59
N GLY A 361 -11.87 21.14 5.76
CA GLY A 361 -11.96 21.83 7.05
C GLY A 361 -13.36 22.37 7.35
N LEU A 362 -14.40 21.70 6.86
CA LEU A 362 -15.79 22.12 6.96
C LEU A 362 -16.45 21.47 8.19
N PRO A 363 -16.95 22.24 9.16
CA PRO A 363 -17.66 21.68 10.30
C PRO A 363 -18.99 21.06 9.84
N LEU A 364 -19.25 19.83 10.27
CA LEU A 364 -20.55 19.17 10.08
C LEU A 364 -21.52 19.61 11.17
N SER A 365 -22.81 19.70 10.84
CA SER A 365 -23.84 19.98 11.83
C SER A 365 -24.11 18.75 12.70
N ASP A 366 -24.48 18.95 13.97
CA ASP A 366 -24.85 17.85 14.87
C ASP A 366 -25.98 16.96 14.31
N GLU A 367 -26.91 17.57 13.56
CA GLU A 367 -27.96 16.82 12.88
C GLU A 367 -27.41 15.88 11.82
N LEU A 368 -26.54 16.40 10.96
CA LEU A 368 -25.93 15.60 9.92
C LEU A 368 -25.05 14.51 10.52
N GLU A 369 -24.25 14.83 11.54
CA GLU A 369 -23.38 13.83 12.19
C GLU A 369 -24.20 12.66 12.72
N ARG A 370 -25.39 12.91 13.30
CA ARG A 370 -26.30 11.83 13.71
C ARG A 370 -26.78 10.97 12.55
N VAL A 371 -27.10 11.58 11.40
CA VAL A 371 -27.49 10.85 10.18
C VAL A 371 -26.33 9.99 9.67
N LEU A 372 -25.10 10.53 9.62
CA LEU A 372 -23.93 9.78 9.16
C LEU A 372 -23.62 8.60 10.10
N MET A 373 -23.70 8.82 11.42
CA MET A 373 -23.51 7.77 12.43
C MET A 373 -24.55 6.66 12.33
N ALA A 374 -25.81 6.98 12.00
CA ALA A 374 -26.85 5.97 11.80
C ALA A 374 -26.69 5.20 10.48
N ALA A 375 -26.19 5.87 9.43
CA ALA A 375 -25.94 5.25 8.13
C ALA A 375 -24.72 4.32 8.12
N GLU A 376 -23.80 4.51 9.06
CA GLU A 376 -22.70 3.58 9.30
C GLU A 376 -23.18 2.52 10.29
N THR A 377 -23.41 1.28 9.84
CA THR A 377 -23.35 0.15 10.77
C THR A 377 -22.00 0.24 11.45
N THR A 378 -22.02 0.32 12.78
CA THR A 378 -20.78 0.55 13.51
C THR A 378 -19.83 -0.63 13.26
N PRO A 379 -18.51 -0.41 13.12
CA PRO A 379 -17.54 -1.51 13.11
C PRO A 379 -17.77 -2.49 14.26
N ASP A 380 -18.29 -2.00 15.38
CA ASP A 380 -18.64 -2.76 16.56
C ASP A 380 -19.89 -3.66 16.37
N GLU A 381 -20.94 -3.18 15.68
CA GLU A 381 -22.11 -4.01 15.33
C GLU A 381 -21.76 -5.06 14.28
N GLN A 382 -20.92 -4.72 13.30
CA GLN A 382 -20.44 -5.69 12.32
C GLN A 382 -19.54 -6.76 12.99
N ALA A 383 -18.66 -6.35 13.90
CA ALA A 383 -17.85 -7.26 14.71
C ALA A 383 -18.71 -8.13 15.64
N ALA A 384 -19.76 -7.58 16.24
CA ALA A 384 -20.71 -8.32 17.07
C ALA A 384 -21.47 -9.38 16.25
N MET A 385 -21.90 -9.04 15.03
CA MET A 385 -22.55 -9.98 14.13
C MET A 385 -21.60 -11.11 13.72
N ILE A 386 -20.35 -10.80 13.36
CA ILE A 386 -19.35 -11.81 12.99
C ILE A 386 -19.05 -12.72 14.19
N THR A 387 -18.86 -12.14 15.37
CA THR A 387 -18.66 -12.90 16.62
C THR A 387 -19.83 -13.87 16.86
N ALA A 388 -21.08 -13.39 16.77
CA ALA A 388 -22.26 -14.23 16.94
C ALA A 388 -22.35 -15.37 15.90
N MET A 389 -21.97 -15.12 14.65
CA MET A 389 -21.91 -16.16 13.61
C MET A 389 -20.86 -17.25 13.92
N VAL A 390 -19.70 -16.85 14.44
CA VAL A 390 -18.61 -17.77 14.82
C VAL A 390 -18.98 -18.57 16.06
N GLU A 391 -19.59 -17.95 17.06
CA GLU A 391 -20.12 -18.63 18.25
C GLU A 391 -21.21 -19.64 17.88
N GLY A 392 -22.12 -19.28 16.96
CA GLY A 392 -23.11 -20.22 16.45
C GLY A 392 -22.52 -21.40 15.66
N LEU A 393 -21.37 -21.23 15.01
CA LEU A 393 -20.64 -22.34 14.38
C LEU A 393 -20.05 -23.27 15.43
N GLU A 394 -19.46 -22.73 16.49
CA GLU A 394 -18.93 -23.49 17.62
C GLU A 394 -20.02 -24.32 18.31
N GLU A 395 -21.20 -23.73 18.56
CA GLU A 395 -22.35 -24.45 19.13
C GLU A 395 -22.83 -25.59 18.21
N ARG A 396 -22.88 -25.38 16.89
CA ARG A 396 -23.22 -26.45 15.96
C ARG A 396 -22.21 -27.60 15.99
N LEU A 397 -20.92 -27.29 16.04
CA LEU A 397 -19.85 -28.29 16.08
C LEU A 397 -19.84 -29.08 17.39
N ALA A 398 -20.24 -28.46 18.50
CA ALA A 398 -20.46 -29.18 19.75
C ALA A 398 -21.55 -30.27 19.61
N ASN A 399 -22.55 -30.03 18.76
CA ASN A 399 -23.64 -30.98 18.48
C ASN A 399 -23.36 -31.92 17.30
N THR A 400 -22.44 -31.55 16.41
CA THR A 400 -22.01 -32.32 15.22
C THR A 400 -20.49 -32.40 15.17
N PRO A 401 -19.86 -33.17 16.08
CA PRO A 401 -18.41 -33.14 16.26
C PRO A 401 -17.63 -33.78 15.11
N ASP A 402 -18.24 -34.67 14.33
CA ASP A 402 -17.60 -35.36 13.19
C ASP A 402 -17.67 -34.51 11.89
N ASP A 403 -17.23 -33.25 11.95
CA ASP A 403 -17.19 -32.32 10.81
C ASP A 403 -15.80 -31.67 10.68
N PRO A 404 -14.84 -32.32 9.99
CA PRO A 404 -13.49 -31.79 9.78
C PRO A 404 -13.45 -30.41 9.10
N GLU A 405 -14.37 -30.17 8.17
CA GLU A 405 -14.45 -28.89 7.44
C GLU A 405 -15.01 -27.78 8.32
N GLY A 406 -16.00 -28.08 9.15
CA GLY A 406 -16.55 -27.14 10.11
C GLY A 406 -15.53 -26.73 11.17
N TRP A 407 -14.80 -27.68 11.75
CA TRP A 407 -13.70 -27.39 12.68
C TRP A 407 -12.59 -26.55 12.04
N SER A 408 -12.21 -26.84 10.80
CA SER A 408 -11.21 -26.05 10.06
C SER A 408 -11.67 -24.62 9.82
N ARG A 409 -12.96 -24.42 9.48
CA ARG A 409 -13.57 -23.10 9.33
C ARG A 409 -13.60 -22.32 10.64
N LEU A 410 -13.91 -22.96 11.76
CA LEU A 410 -13.92 -22.33 13.07
C LEU A 410 -12.51 -21.87 13.50
N ILE A 411 -11.48 -22.70 13.26
CA ILE A 411 -10.09 -22.33 13.55
C ILE A 411 -9.68 -21.10 12.71
N GLN A 412 -9.99 -21.10 11.41
CA GLN A 412 -9.66 -19.97 10.52
C GLN A 412 -10.40 -18.68 10.92
N SER A 413 -11.68 -18.76 11.27
CA SER A 413 -12.44 -17.57 11.68
C SER A 413 -11.89 -16.96 12.97
N ARG A 414 -11.52 -17.78 13.96
CA ARG A 414 -10.88 -17.31 15.21
C ARG A 414 -9.52 -16.66 14.96
N GLN A 415 -8.72 -17.18 14.02
CA GLN A 415 -7.45 -16.56 13.61
C GLN A 415 -7.67 -15.17 12.97
N VAL A 416 -8.65 -15.03 12.09
CA VAL A 416 -8.97 -13.74 11.44
C VAL A 416 -9.47 -12.72 12.47
N LEU A 417 -10.22 -13.17 13.47
CA LEU A 417 -10.71 -12.33 14.57
C LEU A 417 -9.63 -12.01 15.62
N ASN A 418 -8.44 -12.61 15.52
CA ASN A 418 -7.38 -12.51 16.52
C ASN A 418 -7.87 -12.87 17.94
N ASP A 419 -8.80 -13.83 18.03
CA ASP A 419 -9.34 -14.38 19.28
C ASP A 419 -8.53 -15.62 19.67
N GLU A 420 -7.49 -15.40 20.46
CA GLU A 420 -6.53 -16.44 20.87
C GLU A 420 -7.20 -17.52 21.74
N ASP A 421 -8.07 -17.12 22.67
CA ASP A 421 -8.76 -18.08 23.55
C ASP A 421 -9.74 -18.95 22.74
N GLY A 422 -10.49 -18.35 21.82
CA GLY A 422 -11.35 -19.08 20.89
C GLY A 422 -10.58 -19.99 19.94
N LEU A 423 -9.42 -19.55 19.45
CA LEU A 423 -8.54 -20.36 18.59
C LEU A 423 -8.07 -21.63 19.31
N MET A 424 -7.57 -21.50 20.55
CA MET A 424 -7.07 -22.65 21.32
C MET A 424 -8.21 -23.64 21.65
N ARG A 425 -9.39 -23.12 22.03
CA ARG A 425 -10.59 -23.96 22.24
C ARG A 425 -11.00 -24.70 20.97
N ALA A 426 -11.02 -24.03 19.83
CA ALA A 426 -11.38 -24.64 18.55
C ALA A 426 -10.36 -25.70 18.12
N ALA A 427 -9.05 -25.43 18.28
CA ALA A 427 -7.99 -26.36 17.91
C ALA A 427 -8.02 -27.65 18.75
N PHE A 428 -8.09 -27.53 20.08
CA PHE A 428 -8.20 -28.71 20.95
C PHE A 428 -9.56 -29.39 20.87
N GLY A 429 -10.64 -28.63 20.67
CA GLY A 429 -11.98 -29.16 20.40
C GLY A 429 -12.01 -30.04 19.16
N ALA A 430 -11.41 -29.57 18.06
CA ALA A 430 -11.26 -30.33 16.82
C ALA A 430 -10.46 -31.62 17.04
N ALA A 431 -9.32 -31.55 17.75
CA ALA A 431 -8.51 -32.73 18.07
C ALA A 431 -9.25 -33.72 18.99
N ALA A 432 -10.09 -33.24 19.90
CA ALA A 432 -10.89 -34.08 20.78
C ALA A 432 -12.07 -34.74 20.05
N ALA A 433 -12.68 -34.03 19.10
CA ALA A 433 -13.81 -34.49 18.30
C ALA A 433 -13.37 -35.49 17.21
N LEU A 434 -12.29 -35.18 16.50
CA LEU A 434 -11.75 -35.94 15.37
C LEU A 434 -10.59 -36.84 15.84
N ARG A 435 -10.90 -37.74 16.78
CA ARG A 435 -9.87 -38.50 17.52
C ARG A 435 -8.98 -39.38 16.64
N GLU A 436 -9.48 -39.85 15.51
CA GLU A 436 -8.73 -40.72 14.58
C GLU A 436 -8.07 -39.93 13.44
N ASP A 437 -8.34 -38.62 13.32
CA ASP A 437 -7.73 -37.76 12.31
C ASP A 437 -6.37 -37.25 12.82
N ALA A 438 -5.28 -37.87 12.31
CA ALA A 438 -3.91 -37.44 12.59
C ALA A 438 -3.67 -35.96 12.26
N SER A 439 -4.29 -35.43 11.21
CA SER A 439 -4.13 -34.03 10.80
C SER A 439 -4.74 -33.06 11.82
N ALA A 440 -5.85 -33.45 12.46
CA ALA A 440 -6.47 -32.67 13.51
C ALA A 440 -5.60 -32.64 14.77
N GLN A 441 -5.01 -33.77 15.15
CA GLN A 441 -4.06 -33.84 16.26
C GLN A 441 -2.83 -32.95 16.00
N VAL A 442 -2.23 -33.07 14.81
CA VAL A 442 -1.05 -32.29 14.40
C VAL A 442 -1.35 -30.80 14.36
N ARG A 443 -2.50 -30.37 13.83
CA ARG A 443 -2.90 -28.95 13.82
C ARG A 443 -2.96 -28.37 15.22
N ALA A 444 -3.56 -29.07 16.18
CA ALA A 444 -3.67 -28.57 17.55
C ALA A 444 -2.29 -28.36 18.20
N LEU A 445 -1.37 -29.31 18.02
CA LEU A 445 0.00 -29.19 18.53
C LEU A 445 0.79 -28.08 17.81
N THR A 446 0.60 -27.93 16.50
CA THR A 446 1.23 -26.88 15.69
C THR A 446 0.83 -25.50 16.19
N ILE A 447 -0.49 -25.23 16.28
CA ILE A 447 -1.02 -23.94 16.76
C ILE A 447 -0.48 -23.62 18.16
N THR A 448 -0.41 -24.63 19.03
CA THR A 448 0.12 -24.49 20.39
C THR A 448 1.59 -24.05 20.42
N LEU A 449 2.43 -24.59 19.52
CA LEU A 449 3.84 -24.19 19.43
C LEU A 449 4.02 -22.83 18.77
N GLU A 450 3.30 -22.55 17.67
CA GLU A 450 3.39 -21.29 16.93
C GLU A 450 3.02 -20.07 17.79
N ARG A 451 2.03 -20.23 18.67
CA ARG A 451 1.62 -19.15 19.60
C ARG A 451 2.52 -19.01 20.81
N ASN A 452 3.54 -19.87 20.94
CA ASN A 452 4.41 -19.95 22.10
C ASN A 452 3.62 -20.15 23.42
N THR A 453 2.45 -20.80 23.33
CA THR A 453 1.56 -21.09 24.47
C THR A 453 1.73 -22.51 24.98
N GLY A 454 2.72 -23.26 24.50
CA GLY A 454 2.92 -24.67 24.83
C GLY A 454 3.00 -25.00 26.31
N ARG A 455 3.50 -24.09 27.15
CA ARG A 455 3.51 -24.29 28.62
C ARG A 455 2.13 -24.20 29.26
N GLN A 456 1.26 -23.33 28.73
CA GLN A 456 -0.09 -23.13 29.25
C GLN A 456 -0.98 -24.34 28.97
N TYR A 457 -0.79 -24.99 27.82
CA TYR A 457 -1.62 -26.09 27.34
C TYR A 457 -0.92 -27.46 27.37
N LEU A 458 -0.01 -27.66 28.34
CA LEU A 458 0.76 -28.91 28.46
C LEU A 458 -0.12 -30.14 28.65
N ALA A 459 -1.21 -30.02 29.42
CA ALA A 459 -2.08 -31.14 29.73
C ALA A 459 -2.88 -31.58 28.49
N GLU A 460 -3.45 -30.61 27.78
CA GLU A 460 -4.20 -30.81 26.54
C GLU A 460 -3.30 -31.35 25.44
N ALA A 461 -2.09 -30.78 25.28
CA ALA A 461 -1.11 -31.25 24.32
C ALA A 461 -0.63 -32.68 24.62
N ALA A 462 -0.44 -33.03 25.90
CA ALA A 462 -0.06 -34.40 26.29
C ALA A 462 -1.12 -35.43 25.89
N ASP A 463 -2.40 -35.08 26.02
CA ASP A 463 -3.52 -35.93 25.61
C ASP A 463 -3.63 -36.06 24.08
N VAL A 464 -3.38 -34.98 23.34
CA VAL A 464 -3.28 -35.01 21.87
C VAL A 464 -2.09 -35.85 21.40
N LEU A 465 -0.92 -35.72 22.03
CA LEU A 465 0.27 -36.53 21.75
C LEU A 465 0.02 -38.03 22.03
N ALA A 466 -0.66 -38.34 23.13
CA ALA A 466 -1.03 -39.72 23.45
C ALA A 466 -1.93 -40.33 22.37
N ARG A 467 -2.89 -39.56 21.84
CA ARG A 467 -3.70 -39.98 20.67
C ARG A 467 -2.86 -40.13 19.41
N LEU A 468 -2.05 -39.14 19.05
CA LEU A 468 -1.22 -39.19 17.85
C LEU A 468 -0.30 -40.41 17.86
N ARG A 469 0.24 -40.79 19.02
CA ARG A 469 1.03 -42.01 19.19
C ARG A 469 0.26 -43.30 18.89
N MET A 470 -1.04 -43.33 19.17
CA MET A 470 -1.89 -44.48 18.83
C MET A 470 -2.22 -44.53 17.34
N ILE A 471 -2.43 -43.35 16.72
CA ILE A 471 -2.84 -43.25 15.31
C ILE A 471 -1.65 -43.49 14.38
N ASN A 472 -0.51 -42.87 14.68
CA ASN A 472 0.68 -42.89 13.83
C ASN A 472 1.98 -42.96 14.68
N PRO A 473 2.28 -44.14 15.26
CA PRO A 473 3.39 -44.31 16.22
C PRO A 473 4.78 -44.06 15.64
N ASP A 474 4.95 -44.21 14.32
CA ASP A 474 6.24 -44.06 13.64
C ASP A 474 6.33 -42.77 12.82
N SER A 475 5.44 -41.81 13.07
CA SER A 475 5.45 -40.52 12.37
C SER A 475 6.60 -39.61 12.79
N LEU A 476 7.15 -38.89 11.81
CA LEU A 476 8.13 -37.83 12.05
C LEU A 476 7.51 -36.70 12.89
N GLU A 477 6.24 -36.39 12.65
CA GLU A 477 5.49 -35.39 13.41
C GLU A 477 5.42 -35.74 14.89
N LEU A 478 5.17 -37.00 15.24
CA LEU A 478 5.15 -37.44 16.64
C LEU A 478 6.50 -37.24 17.30
N LEU A 479 7.60 -37.65 16.67
CA LEU A 479 8.96 -37.47 17.21
C LEU A 479 9.29 -35.98 17.40
N PHE A 480 8.90 -35.14 16.45
CA PHE A 480 9.08 -33.69 16.52
C PHE A 480 8.35 -33.08 17.72
N PHE A 481 7.04 -33.32 17.84
CA PHE A 481 6.25 -32.75 18.93
C PHE A 481 6.59 -33.36 20.29
N ASP A 482 6.86 -34.67 20.38
CA ASP A 482 7.26 -35.30 21.64
C ASP A 482 8.55 -34.66 22.19
N GLY A 483 9.52 -34.39 21.33
CA GLY A 483 10.74 -33.70 21.75
C GLY A 483 10.47 -32.26 22.22
N HIS A 484 9.68 -31.49 21.46
CA HIS A 484 9.30 -30.12 21.85
C HIS A 484 8.58 -30.08 23.20
N PHE A 485 7.58 -30.94 23.41
CA PHE A 485 6.85 -30.97 24.67
C PHE A 485 7.68 -31.57 25.82
N ALA A 486 8.65 -32.44 25.55
CA ALA A 486 9.62 -32.88 26.55
C ALA A 486 10.50 -31.72 27.05
N VAL A 487 10.97 -30.84 26.16
CA VAL A 487 11.70 -29.61 26.55
C VAL A 487 10.83 -28.72 27.44
N LEU A 488 9.57 -28.50 27.08
CA LEU A 488 8.65 -27.67 27.87
C LEU A 488 8.39 -28.24 29.27
N GLN A 489 8.52 -29.57 29.43
CA GLN A 489 8.41 -30.28 30.71
C GLN A 489 9.75 -30.41 31.46
N GLY A 490 10.85 -29.89 30.92
CA GLY A 490 12.20 -30.00 31.50
C GLY A 490 12.82 -31.39 31.39
N GLN A 491 12.34 -32.24 30.46
CA GLN A 491 12.82 -33.59 30.22
C GLN A 491 13.86 -33.59 29.07
N ASN A 492 15.01 -32.97 29.30
CA ASN A 492 16.05 -32.76 28.27
C ASN A 492 16.55 -34.06 27.64
N ASP A 493 16.85 -35.08 28.45
CA ASP A 493 17.27 -36.41 27.97
C ASP A 493 16.27 -37.02 26.99
N ARG A 494 14.98 -36.91 27.32
CA ARG A 494 13.90 -37.41 26.48
C ARG A 494 13.78 -36.59 25.20
N ALA A 495 13.88 -35.28 25.28
CA ALA A 495 13.85 -34.41 24.11
C ALA A 495 14.99 -34.74 23.14
N ILE A 496 16.21 -34.91 23.67
CA ILE A 496 17.40 -35.29 22.90
C ILE A 496 17.19 -36.64 22.20
N ASP A 497 16.66 -37.64 22.90
CA ASP A 497 16.37 -38.96 22.31
C ASP A 497 15.37 -38.87 21.14
N GLN A 498 14.24 -38.20 21.35
CA GLN A 498 13.19 -38.09 20.32
C GLN A 498 13.67 -37.31 19.10
N TRP A 499 14.34 -36.18 19.31
CA TRP A 499 14.87 -35.37 18.21
C TRP A 499 16.06 -36.01 17.49
N SER A 500 16.86 -36.84 18.17
CA SER A 500 17.89 -37.63 17.49
C SER A 500 17.27 -38.65 16.53
N ARG A 501 16.21 -39.35 16.97
CA ARG A 501 15.46 -40.29 16.11
C ARG A 501 14.74 -39.57 14.96
N PHE A 502 14.23 -38.37 15.21
CA PHE A 502 13.65 -37.51 14.17
C PHE A 502 14.69 -37.14 13.11
N LEU A 503 15.89 -36.72 13.53
CA LEU A 503 17.01 -36.41 12.62
C LEU A 503 17.46 -37.60 11.78
N ASP A 504 17.55 -38.78 12.39
CA ASP A 504 17.95 -40.02 11.70
C ASP A 504 16.95 -40.42 10.60
N ALA A 505 15.68 -40.07 10.78
CA ALA A 505 14.60 -40.41 9.85
C ALA A 505 14.34 -39.30 8.80
N LEU A 506 14.96 -38.13 8.91
CA LEU A 506 14.83 -37.04 7.94
C LEU A 506 15.78 -37.19 6.73
N PRO A 507 15.38 -36.73 5.52
CA PRO A 507 16.28 -36.60 4.38
C PRO A 507 17.53 -35.76 4.70
N GLU A 508 18.69 -36.05 4.10
CA GLU A 508 19.95 -35.33 4.37
C GLU A 508 19.91 -33.84 4.04
N ASP A 509 19.09 -33.45 3.08
CA ASP A 509 18.89 -32.08 2.61
C ASP A 509 17.73 -31.34 3.29
N ALA A 510 17.09 -31.95 4.30
CA ALA A 510 15.96 -31.34 4.99
C ALA A 510 16.39 -30.05 5.73
N PRO A 511 15.79 -28.87 5.44
CA PRO A 511 16.23 -27.58 5.98
C PRO A 511 16.21 -27.48 7.51
N ILE A 512 15.32 -28.24 8.17
CA ILE A 512 15.16 -28.22 9.63
C ILE A 512 16.31 -28.95 10.38
N ARG A 513 17.16 -29.70 9.69
CA ARG A 513 18.20 -30.53 10.34
C ARG A 513 19.19 -29.70 11.13
N ASP A 514 19.70 -28.62 10.56
CA ASP A 514 20.72 -27.80 11.21
C ASP A 514 20.20 -27.15 12.49
N ASP A 515 18.97 -26.63 12.45
CA ASP A 515 18.30 -26.06 13.62
C ASP A 515 18.08 -27.13 14.70
N MET A 516 17.60 -28.31 14.31
CA MET A 516 17.38 -29.41 15.26
C MET A 516 18.69 -29.92 15.89
N ILE A 517 19.78 -30.01 15.11
CA ILE A 517 21.12 -30.33 15.64
C ILE A 517 21.57 -29.27 16.65
N ALA A 518 21.36 -27.98 16.34
CA ALA A 518 21.71 -26.89 17.24
C ALA A 518 20.90 -26.96 18.55
N GLN A 519 19.59 -27.23 18.48
CA GLN A 519 18.73 -27.39 19.65
C GLN A 519 19.16 -28.58 20.53
N ILE A 520 19.44 -29.74 19.95
CA ILE A 520 19.96 -30.91 20.69
C ILE A 520 21.28 -30.58 21.39
N ASN A 521 22.20 -29.92 20.69
CA ASN A 521 23.51 -29.56 21.25
C ASN A 521 23.36 -28.53 22.39
N ALA A 522 22.42 -27.59 22.27
CA ALA A 522 22.13 -26.64 23.32
C ALA A 522 21.59 -27.32 24.59
N LEU A 523 20.69 -28.30 24.46
CA LEU A 523 20.18 -29.07 25.59
C LEU A 523 21.30 -29.87 26.29
N LYS A 524 22.19 -30.51 25.53
CA LYS A 524 23.34 -31.27 26.08
C LYS A 524 24.34 -30.41 26.88
N GLN A 525 24.32 -29.09 26.70
CA GLN A 525 25.19 -28.16 27.44
C GLN A 525 24.52 -27.62 28.71
N GLN A 526 23.22 -27.89 28.91
CA GLN A 526 22.45 -27.47 30.08
C GLN A 526 22.43 -28.52 31.20
N ASP A 527 22.82 -29.76 30.88
CA ASP A 527 23.10 -30.85 31.82
C ASP A 527 24.57 -30.84 32.26
#